data_AF-A0A6C1NIU4-F1
#
_entry.id   AF-A0A6C1NIU4-F1
#
_cell.length_a   1.000
_cell.length_b   1.000
_cell.length_c   1.000
_cell.angle_alpha   90.00
_cell.angle_beta   90.00
_cell.angle_gamma   90.00
#
_symmetry.space_group_name_H-M   'P 1'
#
loop_
_entity.id
_entity.type
_entity.pdbx_description
1 polymer ?
#
loop_
_entity_poly.entity_id
_entity_poly.type
_entity_poly.pdbx_seq_one_letter_code
_entity_poly.pdbx_strand_id
1 'polypeptide(L)' 'LTNATLPYAVTLADRGWMEACGDDPALRKGINIVDGAIVYPGVAEAFDLPLESVDSVVGT' A
#
# COMPACT_ATOMS: atom_id res chain seq x y z
N LEU A 1 1.35 3.94 19.57
CA LEU A 1 1.00 3.36 18.24
C LEU A 1 -0.17 4.10 17.60
N THR A 2 -1.33 4.17 18.27
CA THR A 2 -2.53 4.86 17.76
C THR A 2 -2.28 6.32 17.37
N ASN A 3 -1.59 7.11 18.19
CA ASN A 3 -1.31 8.52 17.86
C ASN A 3 -0.60 8.70 16.49
N ALA A 4 0.29 7.77 16.12
CA ALA A 4 1.02 7.84 14.85
C ALA A 4 0.23 7.26 13.66
N THR A 5 -0.72 6.36 13.91
CA THR A 5 -1.47 5.62 12.87
C THR A 5 -2.86 6.20 12.62
N LEU A 6 -3.43 6.91 13.60
CA LEU A 6 -4.77 7.48 13.51
C LEU A 6 -4.93 8.47 12.34
N PRO A 7 -3.96 9.36 12.03
CA PRO A 7 -4.09 10.23 10.85
C PRO A 7 -4.25 9.44 9.55
N TYR A 8 -3.45 8.38 9.36
CA TYR A 8 -3.54 7.50 8.20
C TYR A 8 -4.87 6.74 8.14
N ALA A 9 -5.34 6.23 9.29
CA ALA A 9 -6.61 5.51 9.37
C ALA A 9 -7.80 6.41 8.99
N VAL A 10 -7.80 7.68 9.43
CA VAL A 10 -8.82 8.66 9.05
C VAL A 10 -8.75 8.96 7.55
N THR A 11 -7.55 9.24 6.99
CA THR A 11 -7.38 9.47 5.55
C THR A 11 -7.88 8.30 4.70
N LEU A 12 -7.57 7.07 5.10
CA LEU A 12 -8.03 5.85 4.43
C LEU A 12 -9.56 5.70 4.50
N ALA A 13 -10.17 6.04 5.64
CA ALA A 13 -11.62 5.97 5.82
C ALA A 13 -12.36 7.02 4.97
N ASP A 14 -11.82 8.24 4.89
CA ASP A 14 -12.46 9.36 4.20
C ASP A 14 -12.35 9.26 2.67
N ARG A 15 -11.20 8.79 2.16
CA ARG A 15 -10.87 8.81 0.72
C ARG A 15 -10.84 7.43 0.05
N GLY A 16 -10.85 6.37 0.85
CA GLY A 16 -10.52 5.04 0.35
C GLY A 16 -9.03 4.89 0.03
N TRP A 17 -8.59 3.63 -0.07
CA TRP A 17 -7.17 3.31 -0.13
C TRP A 17 -6.48 3.72 -1.44
N MET A 18 -7.18 3.63 -2.59
CA MET A 18 -6.59 3.96 -3.90
C MET A 18 -6.19 5.45 -3.97
N GLU A 19 -7.11 6.35 -3.62
CA GLU A 19 -6.84 7.79 -3.60
C GLU A 19 -5.81 8.13 -2.52
N ALA A 20 -5.99 7.63 -1.29
CA ALA A 20 -5.09 7.92 -0.18
C ALA A 20 -3.64 7.48 -0.45
N CYS A 21 -3.43 6.32 -1.09
CA CYS A 21 -2.11 5.83 -1.46
C CYS A 21 -1.55 6.45 -2.76
N GLY A 22 -2.38 7.07 -3.58
CA GLY A 22 -1.93 7.92 -4.69
C GLY A 22 -1.35 9.23 -4.16
N ASP A 23 -2.05 9.85 -3.21
CA ASP A 23 -1.70 11.16 -2.65
C ASP A 23 -0.58 11.13 -1.60
N ASP A 24 -0.49 10.06 -0.80
CA ASP A 24 0.47 9.94 0.30
C ASP A 24 1.56 8.87 0.01
N PRO A 25 2.80 9.28 -0.27
CA PRO A 25 3.91 8.35 -0.52
C PRO A 25 4.24 7.42 0.66
N ALA A 26 3.93 7.82 1.90
CA ALA A 26 4.13 6.96 3.06
C ALA A 26 3.10 5.82 3.08
N LEU A 27 1.83 6.12 2.77
CA LEU A 27 0.80 5.09 2.60
C LEU A 27 1.11 4.19 1.41
N ARG A 28 1.53 4.75 0.28
CA ARG A 28 1.92 3.99 -0.92
C ARG A 28 2.97 2.93 -0.62
N LYS A 29 4.03 3.32 0.11
CA LYS A 29 5.12 2.41 0.52
C LYS A 29 4.68 1.33 1.51
N GLY A 30 3.52 1.49 2.15
CA GLY A 30 2.95 0.52 3.08
C GLY A 30 2.18 -0.62 2.41
N ILE A 31 1.88 -0.54 1.11
CA ILE A 31 1.12 -1.57 0.40
C ILE A 31 1.99 -2.81 0.19
N ASN A 32 1.43 -3.97 0.54
CA ASN A 32 2.11 -5.26 0.38
C ASN A 32 1.45 -6.15 -0.67
N ILE A 33 0.11 -6.21 -0.67
CA ILE A 33 -0.67 -7.09 -1.53
C ILE A 33 -1.91 -6.33 -2.03
N VAL A 34 -2.25 -6.47 -3.31
CA VAL A 34 -3.51 -5.99 -3.90
C VAL A 34 -4.06 -7.07 -4.81
N ASP A 35 -5.33 -7.44 -4.64
CA ASP A 35 -6.02 -8.41 -5.51
C ASP A 35 -5.25 -9.73 -5.77
N GLY A 36 -4.47 -10.18 -4.79
CA GLY A 36 -3.64 -11.39 -4.87
C GLY A 36 -2.23 -11.17 -5.41
N ALA A 37 -1.91 -10.00 -5.97
CA ALA A 37 -0.58 -9.62 -6.41
C ALA A 37 0.27 -9.09 -5.24
N ILE A 38 1.49 -9.61 -5.10
CA ILE A 38 2.48 -9.07 -4.14
C ILE A 38 3.19 -7.89 -4.82
N VAL A 39 3.17 -6.73 -4.17
CA VAL A 39 3.80 -5.50 -4.69
C VAL A 39 4.92 -4.96 -3.80
N TYR A 40 5.16 -5.61 -2.65
CA TYR A 40 6.27 -5.26 -1.76
C TYR A 40 7.45 -6.23 -1.93
N PRO A 41 8.65 -5.76 -2.30
CA PRO A 41 9.80 -6.61 -2.60
C PRO A 41 10.20 -7.54 -1.45
N GLY A 42 10.14 -7.07 -0.20
CA GLY A 42 10.54 -7.90 0.94
C GLY A 42 9.62 -9.09 1.20
N VAL A 43 8.35 -9.01 0.81
CA VAL A 43 7.42 -10.15 0.88
C VAL A 43 7.70 -11.13 -0.26
N ALA A 44 7.88 -10.62 -1.48
CA ALA A 44 8.21 -11.45 -2.64
C ALA A 44 9.51 -12.24 -2.41
N GLU A 45 10.57 -11.59 -1.92
CA GLU A 45 11.86 -12.21 -1.62
C GLU A 45 11.76 -13.26 -0.49
N ALA A 46 11.05 -12.94 0.59
CA ALA A 46 10.95 -13.84 1.75
C ALA A 46 10.25 -15.17 1.43
N PHE A 47 9.38 -15.18 0.42
CA PHE A 47 8.55 -16.34 0.07
C PHE A 47 8.82 -16.90 -1.33
N ASP A 48 9.80 -16.38 -2.07
CA ASP A 48 10.11 -16.76 -3.46
C ASP A 48 8.88 -16.70 -4.38
N LEU A 49 8.13 -15.59 -4.29
CA LEU A 49 6.90 -15.34 -5.06
C LEU A 49 7.08 -14.21 -6.08
N PRO A 50 6.27 -14.17 -7.15
CA PRO A 50 6.33 -13.09 -8.13
C PRO A 50 6.07 -11.71 -7.51
N LEU A 51 6.84 -10.71 -7.95
CA LEU A 51 6.66 -9.31 -7.60
C LEU A 51 6.00 -8.56 -8.76
N GLU A 52 4.91 -7.85 -8.46
CA GLU A 52 4.26 -6.92 -9.37
C GLU A 52 4.55 -5.47 -8.97
N SER A 53 4.38 -4.54 -9.92
CA SER A 53 4.58 -3.12 -9.63
C SER A 53 3.42 -2.56 -8.81
N VAL A 54 3.71 -1.78 -7.77
CA VAL A 54 2.66 -1.04 -7.06
C VAL A 54 2.00 0.01 -7.98
N ASP A 55 2.70 0.46 -9.02
CA ASP A 55 2.18 1.44 -10.00
C ASP A 55 1.13 0.85 -10.95
N SER A 56 1.10 -0.48 -11.13
CA SER A 56 0.05 -1.13 -11.93
C SER A 56 -1.27 -1.28 -11.17
N VAL A 57 -1.29 -1.06 -9.84
CA VAL A 57 -2.46 -1.23 -8.98
C VAL A 57 -2.93 0.05 -8.30
N VAL A 58 -2.03 0.99 -8.01
CA VAL A 58 -2.37 2.34 -7.51
C VAL A 58 -2.07 3.33 -8.61
N GLY A 59 -3.13 3.94 -9.15
CA GLY A 59 -3.07 4.97 -10.19
C GLY A 59 -2.02 6.05 -9.90
N THR A 60 -1.49 6.64 -10.98
CA THR A 60 -0.41 7.62 -10.96
C THR A 60 -0.81 8.93 -10.30
#